data_AF-A0A495VQ69-F1
#
_entry.id   AF-A0A495VQ69-F1
#
_cell.length_a   1.000
_cell.length_b   1.000
_cell.length_c   1.000
_cell.angle_alpha   90.00
_cell.angle_beta   90.00
_cell.angle_gamma   90.00
#
_symmetry.space_group_name_H-M   'P 1'
#
loop_
_entity.id
_entity.type
_entity.pdbx_description
1 polymer ?
#
loop_
_entity_poly.entity_id
_entity_poly.type
_entity_poly.pdbx_seq_one_letter_code
_entity_poly.pdbx_strand_id
1 'polypeptide(L)'
;MFPNTSIEELTSDRIYQFDSTTPVYLALMAYYAEIFDYPKAQERWERADPERRSSKLWWVMNESWKSYGTVRPNTPIHWLAISKRALQLDHVPSNFHPWALAILDSFDLPRYQAAYQLPLEEYAAIAQDLPQVLDGLRHYPQEKLAPPIDENDWGYSDQ
;
A
#
# COMPACT_ATOMS: atom_id res chain seq x y z
N MET A 1 10.04 -4.66 8.17
CA MET A 1 9.16 -3.53 7.85
C MET A 1 8.42 -3.00 9.09
N PHE A 2 7.62 -3.75 9.85
CA PHE A 2 6.93 -3.16 11.02
C PHE A 2 7.47 -3.72 12.34
N PRO A 3 8.08 -2.91 13.23
CA PRO A 3 8.64 -3.41 14.51
C PRO A 3 7.59 -3.93 15.50
N ASN A 4 6.33 -3.48 15.40
CA ASN A 4 5.28 -3.74 16.39
C ASN A 4 4.14 -4.64 15.87
N THR A 5 4.31 -5.28 14.72
CA THR A 5 3.27 -6.12 14.11
C THR A 5 3.90 -7.15 13.18
N SER A 6 3.33 -8.35 13.14
CA SER A 6 3.76 -9.41 12.23
C SER A 6 2.93 -9.45 10.95
N ILE A 7 3.44 -10.11 9.91
CA ILE A 7 2.67 -10.30 8.68
C ILE A 7 1.43 -11.16 8.95
N GLU A 8 1.55 -12.19 9.80
CA GLU A 8 0.46 -13.08 10.20
C GLU A 8 -0.68 -12.32 10.88
N GLU A 9 -0.36 -11.31 11.69
CA GLU A 9 -1.35 -10.44 12.31
C GLU A 9 -2.11 -9.61 11.25
N LEU A 10 -1.39 -9.01 10.29
CA LEU A 10 -1.99 -8.17 9.25
C LEU A 10 -2.80 -8.97 8.21
N THR A 11 -2.47 -10.24 8.00
CA THR A 11 -3.23 -11.16 7.14
C THR A 11 -4.33 -11.92 7.89
N SER A 12 -4.53 -11.65 9.17
CA SER A 12 -5.50 -12.38 9.99
C SER A 12 -6.95 -11.95 9.69
N ASP A 13 -7.88 -12.86 9.96
CA ASP A 13 -9.33 -12.63 9.87
C ASP A 13 -9.86 -11.48 10.73
N ARG A 14 -9.04 -10.96 11.67
CA ARG A 14 -9.40 -9.84 12.54
C ARG A 14 -9.75 -8.59 11.75
N ILE A 15 -9.22 -8.43 10.53
CA ILE A 15 -9.54 -7.29 9.66
C ILE A 15 -11.03 -7.22 9.27
N TYR A 16 -11.78 -8.32 9.38
CA TYR A 16 -13.22 -8.39 9.08
C TYR A 16 -14.11 -8.32 10.33
N GLN A 17 -13.52 -8.21 11.52
CA GLN A 17 -14.23 -8.33 12.81
C GLN A 17 -14.48 -6.99 13.50
N PHE A 18 -14.06 -5.88 12.89
CA PHE A 18 -14.34 -4.53 13.41
C PHE A 18 -15.81 -4.15 13.18
N ASP A 19 -16.36 -3.32 14.06
CA ASP A 19 -17.77 -2.90 14.01
C ASP A 19 -18.12 -2.08 12.76
N SER A 20 -17.16 -1.31 12.24
CA SER A 20 -17.32 -0.50 11.05
C SER A 20 -15.98 -0.19 10.41
N THR A 21 -16.05 0.33 9.19
CA THR A 21 -14.91 0.95 8.53
C THR A 21 -15.34 2.19 7.76
N THR A 22 -14.40 3.10 7.54
CA THR A 22 -14.57 4.21 6.60
C THR A 22 -13.95 3.77 5.27
N PRO A 23 -14.72 3.65 4.18
CA PRO A 23 -14.18 3.44 2.84
C PRO A 23 -13.28 4.62 2.46
N VAL A 24 -12.05 4.32 2.03
CA VAL A 24 -11.04 5.34 1.72
C VAL A 24 -10.28 5.06 0.43
N TYR A 25 -10.66 4.05 -0.35
CA TYR A 25 -9.85 3.62 -1.48
C TYR A 25 -9.71 4.72 -2.54
N LEU A 26 -10.83 5.31 -2.96
CA LEU A 26 -10.82 6.36 -3.98
C LEU A 26 -10.12 7.63 -3.48
N ALA A 27 -10.32 7.97 -2.20
CA ALA A 27 -9.64 9.09 -1.56
C ALA A 27 -8.11 8.88 -1.50
N LEU A 28 -7.65 7.67 -1.19
CA LEU A 28 -6.22 7.34 -1.18
C LEU A 28 -5.62 7.40 -2.59
N MET A 29 -6.34 6.90 -3.60
CA MET A 29 -5.91 7.00 -5.00
C MET A 29 -5.77 8.45 -5.45
N ALA A 30 -6.73 9.31 -5.10
CA ALA A 30 -6.65 10.74 -5.37
C ALA A 30 -5.47 11.41 -4.66
N TYR A 31 -5.29 11.12 -3.37
CA TYR A 31 -4.17 11.63 -2.57
C TYR A 31 -2.80 11.22 -3.13
N TYR A 32 -2.63 9.96 -3.58
CA TYR A 32 -1.38 9.56 -4.22
C TYR A 32 -1.17 10.20 -5.60
N ALA A 33 -2.23 10.41 -6.37
CA ALA A 33 -2.13 11.19 -7.60
C ALA A 33 -1.63 12.62 -7.32
N GLU A 34 -2.16 13.28 -6.28
CA GLU A 34 -1.69 14.60 -5.86
C GLU A 34 -0.22 14.62 -5.43
N ILE A 35 0.29 13.53 -4.84
CA ILE A 35 1.70 13.45 -4.44
C ILE A 35 2.64 13.21 -5.63
N PHE A 36 2.23 12.36 -6.58
CA PHE A 36 3.15 11.79 -7.56
C PHE A 36 2.91 12.23 -9.01
N ASP A 37 1.72 12.74 -9.37
CA ASP A 37 1.36 13.01 -10.77
C ASP A 37 1.50 14.47 -11.20
N TYR A 38 1.69 15.43 -10.27
CA TYR A 38 1.94 16.80 -10.72
C TYR A 38 3.32 16.92 -11.39
N PRO A 39 3.49 17.80 -12.40
CA PRO A 39 4.68 17.80 -13.26
C PRO A 39 6.03 17.86 -12.52
N LYS A 40 6.10 18.67 -11.46
CA LYS A 40 7.32 18.79 -10.65
C LYS A 40 7.61 17.53 -9.82
N ALA A 41 6.59 16.77 -9.39
CA ALA A 41 6.82 15.49 -8.73
C ALA A 41 7.37 14.45 -9.71
N GLN A 42 6.81 14.38 -10.93
CA GLN A 42 7.30 13.48 -11.98
C GLN A 42 8.75 13.80 -12.36
N GLU A 43 9.08 15.08 -12.57
CA GLU A 43 10.46 15.52 -12.85
C GLU A 43 11.43 15.13 -11.72
N ARG A 44 11.01 15.29 -10.46
CA ARG A 44 11.81 14.89 -9.29
C ARG A 44 11.96 13.37 -9.20
N TRP A 45 10.90 12.63 -9.50
CA TRP A 45 10.91 11.16 -9.50
C TRP A 45 11.87 10.61 -10.55
N GLU A 46 11.78 11.11 -11.79
CA GLU A 46 12.64 10.69 -12.90
C GLU A 46 14.13 10.95 -12.62
N ARG A 47 14.45 12.07 -11.98
CA ARG A 47 15.83 12.44 -11.60
C ARG A 47 16.34 11.76 -10.33
N ALA A 48 15.46 11.21 -9.52
CA ALA A 48 15.84 10.55 -8.28
C ALA A 48 16.50 9.20 -8.57
N ASP A 49 17.55 8.90 -7.81
CA ASP A 49 18.10 7.54 -7.72
C ASP A 49 17.08 6.57 -7.07
N PRO A 50 17.25 5.25 -7.26
CA PRO A 50 16.33 4.26 -6.71
C PRO A 50 16.17 4.35 -5.18
N GLU A 51 17.22 4.70 -4.44
CA GLU A 51 17.18 4.87 -2.98
C GLU A 51 16.23 6.00 -2.59
N ARG A 52 16.34 7.17 -3.22
CA ARG A 52 15.43 8.31 -2.97
C ARG A 52 14.00 8.01 -3.37
N ARG A 53 13.76 7.21 -4.41
CA ARG A 53 12.43 6.75 -4.79
C ARG A 53 11.83 5.83 -3.72
N SER A 54 12.63 4.90 -3.18
CA SER A 54 12.23 4.07 -2.02
C SER A 54 11.95 4.93 -0.78
N SER A 55 12.79 5.94 -0.49
CA SER A 55 12.55 6.89 0.60
C SER A 55 11.27 7.72 0.39
N LYS A 56 10.90 8.03 -0.86
CA LYS A 56 9.64 8.75 -1.14
C LYS A 56 8.42 7.88 -0.88
N LEU A 57 8.43 6.61 -1.32
CA LEU A 57 7.38 5.66 -0.95
C LEU A 57 7.30 5.47 0.56
N TRP A 58 8.46 5.38 1.21
CA TRP A 58 8.57 5.30 2.65
C TRP A 58 7.89 6.47 3.36
N TRP A 59 8.22 7.70 2.97
CA TRP A 59 7.62 8.92 3.53
C TRP A 59 6.07 8.90 3.43
N VAL A 60 5.52 8.47 2.29
CA VAL A 60 4.05 8.34 2.11
C VAL A 60 3.46 7.28 3.06
N MET A 61 4.15 6.16 3.24
CA MET A 61 3.70 5.13 4.18
C MET A 61 3.79 5.59 5.63
N ASN A 62 4.84 6.34 5.97
CA ASN A 62 5.09 6.81 7.33
C ASN A 62 4.04 7.82 7.82
N GLU A 63 3.59 8.75 6.96
CA GLU A 63 2.55 9.73 7.32
C GLU A 63 1.25 9.07 7.79
N SER A 64 0.98 7.84 7.33
CA SER A 64 -0.16 7.03 7.73
C SER A 64 0.26 5.68 8.32
N TRP A 65 1.37 5.65 9.06
CA TRP A 65 2.00 4.44 9.59
C TRP A 65 1.03 3.40 10.17
N LYS A 66 0.13 3.86 11.06
CA LYS A 66 -0.86 2.99 11.74
C LYS A 66 -1.83 2.30 10.78
N SER A 67 -2.01 2.82 9.58
CA SER A 67 -2.85 2.20 8.56
C SER A 67 -2.16 1.05 7.84
N TYR A 68 -0.83 0.99 7.84
CA TYR A 68 -0.05 -0.09 7.22
C TYR A 68 0.43 -1.13 8.24
N GLY A 69 0.83 -0.68 9.43
CA GLY A 69 1.51 -1.48 10.44
C GLY A 69 0.65 -1.85 11.65
N THR A 70 -0.67 -1.81 11.56
CA THR A 70 -1.56 -2.22 12.65
C THR A 70 -2.80 -2.87 12.05
N VAL A 71 -3.27 -3.95 12.68
CA VAL A 71 -4.49 -4.65 12.27
C VAL A 71 -5.70 -3.73 12.38
N ARG A 72 -6.27 -3.35 11.23
CA ARG A 72 -7.42 -2.47 11.06
C ARG A 72 -8.21 -2.87 9.81
N PRO A 73 -9.50 -2.50 9.69
CA PRO A 73 -10.27 -2.87 8.50
C PRO A 73 -9.70 -2.24 7.22
N ASN A 74 -9.11 -1.04 7.31
CA ASN A 74 -8.54 -0.35 6.16
C ASN A 74 -7.13 -0.81 5.76
N THR A 75 -6.48 -1.69 6.52
CA THR A 75 -5.14 -2.19 6.22
C THR A 75 -5.00 -2.69 4.77
N PRO A 76 -5.82 -3.66 4.28
CA PRO A 76 -5.71 -4.12 2.89
C PRO A 76 -5.95 -3.00 1.87
N ILE A 77 -6.80 -2.02 2.19
CA ILE A 77 -7.12 -0.89 1.29
C ILE A 77 -5.90 0.02 1.10
N HIS A 78 -5.20 0.35 2.19
CA HIS A 78 -3.97 1.13 2.13
C HIS A 78 -2.87 0.40 1.35
N TRP A 79 -2.70 -0.90 1.60
CA TRP A 79 -1.76 -1.73 0.86
C TRP A 79 -2.10 -1.83 -0.64
N LEU A 80 -3.38 -1.92 -0.99
CA LEU A 80 -3.81 -1.97 -2.39
C LEU A 80 -3.47 -0.66 -3.11
N ALA A 81 -3.83 0.47 -2.50
CA ALA A 81 -3.63 1.79 -3.10
C ALA A 81 -2.12 2.09 -3.31
N ILE A 82 -1.28 1.84 -2.31
CA ILE A 82 0.16 2.12 -2.43
C ILE A 82 0.85 1.12 -3.38
N SER A 83 0.42 -0.14 -3.41
CA SER A 83 0.96 -1.16 -4.33
C SER A 83 0.62 -0.83 -5.77
N LYS A 84 -0.62 -0.39 -6.04
CA LYS A 84 -1.01 0.11 -7.36
C LYS A 84 -0.10 1.25 -7.80
N ARG A 85 0.21 2.18 -6.89
CA ARG A 85 1.09 3.30 -7.18
C ARG A 85 2.54 2.86 -7.44
N ALA A 86 3.08 1.96 -6.63
CA ALA A 86 4.43 1.42 -6.80
C ALA A 86 4.60 0.74 -8.17
N LEU A 87 3.59 -0.04 -8.60
CA LEU A 87 3.58 -0.66 -9.94
C LEU A 87 3.48 0.37 -11.06
N GLN A 88 2.62 1.38 -10.94
CA GLN A 88 2.49 2.47 -11.93
C GLN A 88 3.79 3.26 -12.12
N LEU A 89 4.59 3.37 -11.05
CA LEU A 89 5.88 4.06 -11.05
C LEU A 89 7.06 3.16 -11.49
N ASP A 90 6.81 1.88 -11.81
CA ASP A 90 7.82 0.84 -12.07
C ASP A 90 8.91 0.80 -10.98
N HIS A 91 8.50 0.91 -9.71
CA HIS A 91 9.42 0.96 -8.57
C HIS A 91 8.84 0.26 -7.36
N VAL A 92 9.30 -0.97 -7.12
CA VAL A 92 8.84 -1.82 -6.00
C VAL A 92 10.02 -2.13 -5.08
N PRO A 93 10.07 -1.59 -3.85
CA PRO A 93 11.14 -1.90 -2.89
C PRO A 93 11.15 -3.37 -2.48
N SER A 94 12.34 -3.96 -2.35
CA SER A 94 12.52 -5.39 -2.05
C SER A 94 11.90 -5.86 -0.72
N ASN A 95 11.92 -5.04 0.33
CA ASN A 95 11.27 -5.35 1.61
C ASN A 95 9.77 -5.01 1.65
N PHE A 96 9.28 -4.20 0.70
CA PHE A 96 7.85 -3.88 0.54
C PHE A 96 7.10 -5.01 -0.17
N HIS A 97 7.70 -5.54 -1.24
CA HIS A 97 7.08 -6.55 -2.11
C HIS A 97 6.47 -7.76 -1.37
N PRO A 98 7.18 -8.47 -0.47
CA PRO A 98 6.61 -9.63 0.20
C PRO A 98 5.45 -9.27 1.13
N TRP A 99 5.45 -8.08 1.75
CA TRP A 99 4.34 -7.63 2.60
C TRP A 99 3.11 -7.28 1.77
N ALA A 100 3.30 -6.51 0.69
CA ALA A 100 2.22 -6.16 -0.23
C ALA A 100 1.56 -7.40 -0.81
N LEU A 101 2.37 -8.37 -1.27
CA LEU A 101 1.84 -9.60 -1.84
C LEU A 101 1.07 -10.40 -0.80
N ALA A 102 1.62 -10.66 0.39
CA ALA A 102 0.94 -11.46 1.41
C ALA A 102 -0.37 -10.84 1.89
N ILE A 103 -0.41 -9.53 2.12
CA ILE A 103 -1.63 -8.83 2.58
C ILE A 103 -2.71 -8.85 1.51
N LEU A 104 -2.36 -8.53 0.26
CA LEU A 104 -3.34 -8.49 -0.82
C LEU A 104 -3.80 -9.88 -1.25
N ASP A 105 -2.94 -10.89 -1.15
CA ASP A 105 -3.32 -12.27 -1.48
C ASP A 105 -4.31 -12.84 -0.45
N SER A 106 -4.20 -12.40 0.81
CA SER A 106 -5.14 -12.72 1.89
C SER A 106 -6.45 -11.89 1.87
N PHE A 107 -6.53 -10.87 1.00
CA PHE A 107 -7.66 -9.93 1.01
C PHE A 107 -8.87 -10.49 0.25
N ASP A 108 -9.89 -10.89 1.01
CA ASP A 108 -11.17 -11.38 0.52
C ASP A 108 -12.17 -10.22 0.39
N LEU A 109 -12.26 -9.66 -0.82
CA LEU A 109 -13.14 -8.54 -1.11
C LEU A 109 -14.64 -8.88 -0.92
N PRO A 110 -15.17 -10.05 -1.36
CA PRO A 110 -16.55 -10.44 -1.02
C PRO A 110 -16.84 -10.45 0.47
N ARG A 111 -15.94 -11.00 1.30
CA ARG A 111 -16.08 -11.00 2.76
C ARG A 111 -15.98 -9.58 3.33
N TYR A 112 -15.07 -8.76 2.80
CA TYR A 112 -14.95 -7.35 3.18
C TYR A 112 -16.24 -6.57 2.89
N GLN A 113 -16.85 -6.79 1.73
CA GLN A 113 -18.14 -6.19 1.37
C GLN A 113 -19.27 -6.66 2.29
N ALA A 114 -19.30 -7.94 2.66
CA ALA A 114 -20.30 -8.47 3.58
C ALA A 114 -20.14 -7.88 4.99
N ALA A 115 -18.91 -7.66 5.46
CA ALA A 115 -18.63 -7.08 6.77
C ALA A 115 -18.95 -5.58 6.84
N TYR A 116 -18.62 -4.82 5.78
CA TYR A 116 -18.57 -3.36 5.86
C TYR A 116 -19.52 -2.61 4.94
N GLN A 117 -20.21 -3.30 4.03
CA GLN A 117 -21.22 -2.71 3.13
C GLN A 117 -20.70 -1.47 2.41
N LEU A 118 -19.59 -1.61 1.65
CA LEU A 118 -18.98 -0.47 0.99
C LEU A 118 -19.95 0.20 0.00
N PRO A 119 -19.80 1.53 -0.20
CA PRO A 119 -20.39 2.21 -1.35
C PRO A 119 -20.05 1.49 -2.66
N LEU A 120 -21.00 1.48 -3.59
CA LEU A 120 -20.86 0.74 -4.85
C LEU A 120 -19.61 1.17 -5.65
N GLU A 121 -19.30 2.46 -5.65
CA GLU A 121 -18.14 3.03 -6.34
C GLU A 121 -16.81 2.53 -5.76
N GLU A 122 -16.72 2.46 -4.42
CA GLU A 122 -15.54 1.94 -3.70
C GLU A 122 -15.35 0.45 -4.01
N TYR A 123 -16.43 -0.33 -3.87
CA TYR A 123 -16.40 -1.76 -4.17
C TYR A 123 -15.98 -2.03 -5.62
N ALA A 124 -16.58 -1.32 -6.59
CA ALA A 124 -16.29 -1.50 -8.01
C ALA A 124 -14.83 -1.16 -8.33
N ALA A 125 -14.29 -0.07 -7.78
CA ALA A 125 -12.90 0.32 -7.97
C ALA A 125 -11.93 -0.72 -7.40
N ILE A 126 -12.17 -1.19 -6.16
CA ILE A 126 -11.35 -2.23 -5.54
C ILE A 126 -11.42 -3.53 -6.33
N ALA A 127 -12.62 -3.95 -6.75
CA ALA A 127 -12.84 -5.18 -7.52
C ALA A 127 -12.13 -5.16 -8.88
N GLN A 128 -12.03 -3.99 -9.50
CA GLN A 128 -11.27 -3.80 -10.74
C GLN A 128 -9.76 -3.88 -10.49
N ASP A 129 -9.27 -3.18 -9.45
CA ASP A 129 -7.84 -2.96 -9.26
C ASP A 129 -7.11 -4.10 -8.55
N LEU A 130 -7.74 -4.72 -7.55
CA LEU A 130 -7.14 -5.81 -6.76
C LEU A 130 -6.54 -6.94 -7.61
N PRO A 131 -7.26 -7.55 -8.57
CA PRO A 131 -6.70 -8.63 -9.38
C PRO A 131 -5.52 -8.17 -10.26
N GLN A 132 -5.56 -6.95 -10.79
CA GLN A 132 -4.48 -6.40 -11.62
C GLN A 132 -3.23 -6.10 -10.80
N VAL A 133 -3.39 -5.57 -9.59
CA VAL A 133 -2.28 -5.30 -8.68
C VAL A 133 -1.65 -6.60 -8.21
N LEU A 134 -2.47 -7.61 -7.86
CA LEU A 134 -1.97 -8.93 -7.49
C LEU A 134 -1.18 -9.58 -8.63
N ASP A 135 -1.70 -9.54 -9.85
CA ASP A 135 -1.00 -10.04 -11.02
C ASP A 135 0.34 -9.32 -11.25
N GLY A 136 0.33 -7.99 -11.18
CA GLY A 136 1.53 -7.17 -11.31
C GLY A 136 2.58 -7.47 -10.25
N LEU A 137 2.19 -7.67 -8.98
CA LEU A 137 3.11 -8.04 -7.90
C LEU A 137 3.68 -9.45 -8.10
N ARG A 138 2.86 -10.44 -8.46
CA ARG A 138 3.32 -11.83 -8.64
C ARG A 138 4.31 -11.98 -9.80
N HIS A 139 4.12 -11.19 -10.86
CA HIS A 139 4.95 -11.24 -12.06
C HIS A 139 6.01 -10.13 -12.13
N TYR A 140 6.16 -9.33 -11.06
CA TYR A 140 7.19 -8.31 -11.02
C TYR A 140 8.59 -8.96 -11.04
N PRO A 141 9.50 -8.59 -11.97
CA PRO A 141 10.80 -9.23 -12.08
C PRO A 141 11.64 -9.04 -10.81
N GLN A 142 12.18 -10.13 -10.25
CA GLN A 142 12.95 -10.08 -9.00
C GLN A 142 14.20 -9.22 -9.14
N GLU A 143 14.85 -9.27 -10.30
CA GLU A 143 16.02 -8.46 -10.64
C GLU A 143 15.72 -6.97 -10.79
N LYS A 144 14.44 -6.58 -10.89
CA LYS A 144 13.98 -5.19 -10.93
C LYS A 144 13.54 -4.65 -9.57
N LEU A 145 13.58 -5.47 -8.51
CA LEU A 145 13.24 -4.99 -7.17
C LEU A 145 14.20 -3.87 -6.77
N ALA A 146 13.62 -2.76 -6.33
CA ALA A 146 14.37 -1.59 -5.92
C ALA A 146 15.06 -1.80 -4.56
N PRO A 147 16.03 -0.94 -4.21
CA PRO A 147 16.60 -0.90 -2.87
C PRO A 147 15.50 -0.88 -1.80
N PRO A 148 15.72 -1.56 -0.66
CA PRO A 148 14.73 -1.62 0.40
C PRO A 148 14.42 -0.22 0.92
N ILE A 149 13.20 -0.05 1.43
CA ILE A 149 12.85 1.09 2.28
C ILE A 149 13.76 1.06 3.52
N ASP A 150 14.30 2.23 3.90
CA ASP A 150 15.06 2.36 5.13
C ASP A 150 14.13 2.19 6.34
N GLU A 151 14.28 1.03 7.00
CA GLU A 151 13.55 0.65 8.20
C GLU A 151 14.21 1.15 9.48
N ASN A 152 15.13 2.10 9.43
CA ASN A 152 15.70 2.74 10.62
C ASN A 152 15.31 4.22 10.72
N ASP A 153 14.93 4.83 9.61
CA ASP A 153 14.48 6.21 9.53
C ASP A 153 12.95 6.32 9.63
N TRP A 154 12.37 5.84 10.74
CA TRP A 154 10.92 5.87 10.96
C TRP A 154 10.37 7.27 11.29
N GLY A 155 11.11 8.36 11.04
CA GLY A 155 10.73 9.69 11.48
C GLY A 155 10.77 9.89 13.00
N TYR A 156 11.48 9.02 13.75
CA TYR A 156 11.84 9.30 15.15
C TYR A 156 12.92 10.39 15.28
N SER A 157 13.45 10.89 14.17
CA SER A 157 14.52 11.89 14.12
C SER A 157 14.06 13.32 13.87
N ASP A 158 12.75 13.56 13.66
CA ASP A 158 12.17 14.90 13.49
C ASP A 158 11.36 15.35 14.74
N GLN A 159 11.94 15.19 15.94
CA GLN A 159 11.50 15.89 17.17
C GLN A 159 12.54 16.88 17.65
#